data_AF-A0AAJ2A4G7-F1
#
_entry.id   AF-A0AAJ2A4G7-F1
#
_cell.length_a   1.000
_cell.length_b   1.000
_cell.length_c   1.000
_cell.angle_alpha   90.00
_cell.angle_beta   90.00
_cell.angle_gamma   90.00
#
_symmetry.space_group_name_H-M   'P 1'
#
loop_
_entity.id
_entity.type
_entity.pdbx_description
1 polymer ?
#
loop_
_entity_poly.entity_id
_entity_poly.type
_entity_poly.pdbx_seq_one_letter_code
_entity_poly.pdbx_strand_id
1 'polypeptide(L)'
;MEQSMSSTILTGKRAAAFAKADGQWIYALFERGYESNVYPHQDNWSAVAFGSYADVMRRIFGRATSCEGGSLRSKAGSIKPENYIASWQRELARPFMLADRPIELSLSQSFYATVPETQFADVRASLVRAGFEARAEELAAGNLNVFLHADIELLLSIFGNDGPLSVWRILKEYDSGTVQIDVPVPRALKAAMDRMPEVRCHAIDDENRLVAIGSAPWRHAGWQYNAVGSFVTEVAYPIEMETPGFAKKAIPAFRDAMRGATSLPAATRITVTRAPEGEDEWRIRRADELAQRLGIVSDGEGAPTTYSFAFGDLC
;
A
#
# COMPACT_ATOMS: atom_id res chain seq x y z
N MET A 1 -3.74 14.36 28.03
CA MET A 1 -4.33 14.48 26.68
C MET A 1 -3.74 13.38 25.84
N GLU A 2 -4.51 12.31 25.58
CA GLU A 2 -4.15 11.36 24.52
C GLU A 2 -3.98 12.17 23.22
N GLN A 3 -2.82 12.06 22.59
CA GLN A 3 -2.70 12.46 21.19
C GLN A 3 -3.67 11.56 20.41
N SER A 4 -4.83 12.11 20.04
CA SER A 4 -5.79 11.40 19.21
C SER A 4 -5.10 11.13 17.86
N MET A 5 -4.71 9.88 17.66
CA MET A 5 -4.15 9.39 16.40
C MET A 5 -5.09 9.80 15.25
N SER A 6 -4.55 10.51 14.25
CA SER A 6 -5.34 10.94 13.08
C SER A 6 -5.85 9.74 12.31
N SER A 7 -7.10 9.83 11.85
CA SER A 7 -7.66 8.88 10.91
C SER A 7 -8.37 9.62 9.78
N THR A 8 -8.17 9.15 8.56
CA THR A 8 -8.96 9.59 7.41
C THR A 8 -10.35 8.96 7.52
N ILE A 9 -11.38 9.80 7.59
CA ILE A 9 -12.78 9.39 7.56
C ILE A 9 -13.27 9.41 6.12
N LEU A 10 -13.46 8.23 5.56
CA LEU A 10 -14.00 8.03 4.23
C LEU A 10 -15.53 8.15 4.22
N THR A 11 -16.04 9.01 3.35
CA THR A 11 -17.47 9.33 3.19
C THR A 11 -18.01 8.97 1.81
N GLY A 12 -17.14 8.81 0.81
CA GLY A 12 -17.54 8.47 -0.56
C GLY A 12 -16.42 7.85 -1.37
N LYS A 13 -16.79 7.09 -2.40
CA LYS A 13 -15.90 6.54 -3.42
C LYS A 13 -16.52 6.76 -4.79
N ARG A 14 -15.69 6.90 -5.82
CA ARG A 14 -16.11 6.88 -7.21
C ARG A 14 -14.96 6.38 -8.07
N ALA A 15 -15.26 5.52 -9.03
CA ALA A 15 -14.35 5.20 -10.13
C ALA A 15 -14.84 5.89 -11.40
N ALA A 16 -13.91 6.40 -12.21
CA ALA A 16 -14.16 6.83 -13.58
C ALA A 16 -13.22 6.11 -14.54
N ALA A 17 -13.61 5.92 -15.79
CA ALA A 17 -12.79 5.21 -16.77
C ALA A 17 -13.03 5.69 -18.21
N PHE A 18 -12.03 5.47 -19.07
CA PHE A 18 -12.14 5.57 -20.52
C PHE A 18 -11.36 4.43 -21.17
N ALA A 19 -11.73 4.10 -22.41
CA ALA A 19 -11.02 3.11 -23.21
C ALA A 19 -10.02 3.82 -24.13
N LYS A 20 -8.78 3.34 -24.14
CA LYS A 20 -7.78 3.68 -25.15
C LYS A 20 -8.16 3.09 -26.51
N ALA A 21 -7.52 3.60 -27.57
CA ALA A 21 -7.71 3.09 -28.94
C ALA A 21 -7.34 1.61 -29.11
N ASP A 22 -6.42 1.09 -28.28
CA ASP A 22 -6.01 -0.32 -28.24
C ASP A 22 -6.99 -1.22 -27.45
N GLY A 23 -8.07 -0.65 -26.91
CA GLY A 23 -9.07 -1.35 -26.09
C GLY A 23 -8.71 -1.49 -24.62
N GLN A 24 -7.54 -1.02 -24.18
CA GLN A 24 -7.17 -1.01 -22.76
C GLN A 24 -7.97 0.05 -22.00
N TRP A 25 -8.52 -0.34 -20.85
CA TRP A 25 -9.22 0.60 -19.96
C TRP A 25 -8.26 1.29 -19.00
N ILE A 26 -8.42 2.60 -18.89
CA ILE A 26 -7.74 3.47 -17.93
C ILE A 26 -8.76 3.98 -16.92
N TYR A 27 -8.38 3.95 -15.65
CA TYR A 27 -9.24 4.27 -14.52
C TYR A 27 -8.66 5.43 -13.71
N ALA A 28 -9.53 6.28 -13.20
CA ALA A 28 -9.25 7.28 -12.18
C ALA A 28 -10.12 6.98 -10.95
N LEU A 29 -9.51 6.93 -9.77
CA LEU A 29 -10.20 6.68 -8.51
C LEU A 29 -10.30 7.96 -7.69
N PHE A 30 -11.48 8.21 -7.13
CA PHE A 30 -11.76 9.37 -6.30
C PHE A 30 -12.34 8.94 -4.97
N GLU A 31 -11.89 9.61 -3.92
CA GLU A 31 -12.40 9.42 -2.58
C GLU A 31 -12.85 10.72 -1.97
N ARG A 32 -13.92 10.63 -1.20
CA ARG A 32 -14.43 11.73 -0.40
C ARG A 32 -14.12 11.46 1.06
N GLY A 33 -13.57 12.43 1.76
CA GLY A 33 -13.30 12.28 3.19
C GLY A 33 -12.74 13.52 3.85
N TYR A 34 -12.38 13.36 5.12
CA TYR A 34 -11.74 14.38 5.95
C TYR A 34 -10.87 13.73 7.04
N GLU A 35 -9.94 14.47 7.61
CA GLU A 35 -9.13 14.01 8.74
C GLU A 35 -9.85 14.23 10.07
N SER A 36 -9.90 13.20 10.91
CA SER A 36 -10.66 13.21 12.17
C SER A 36 -10.15 14.20 13.22
N ASN A 37 -8.92 14.69 13.07
CA ASN A 37 -8.29 15.65 13.99
C ASN A 37 -8.23 17.09 13.44
N VAL A 38 -8.71 17.34 12.21
CA VAL A 38 -8.69 18.68 11.59
C VAL A 38 -10.06 19.34 11.69
N TYR A 39 -10.13 20.49 12.37
CA TYR A 39 -11.37 21.24 12.60
C TYR A 39 -11.32 22.66 11.99
N PRO A 40 -12.40 23.14 11.34
CA PRO A 40 -13.63 22.41 11.05
C PRO A 40 -13.38 21.29 10.02
N HIS A 41 -14.09 20.16 10.15
CA HIS A 41 -13.99 19.08 9.19
C HIS A 41 -14.43 19.55 7.80
N GLN A 42 -13.53 19.45 6.82
CA GLN A 42 -13.84 19.74 5.42
C GLN A 42 -13.87 18.44 4.63
N ASP A 43 -15.08 17.99 4.36
CA ASP A 43 -15.35 16.78 3.58
C ASP A 43 -15.19 17.10 2.08
N ASN A 44 -14.10 16.64 1.48
CA ASN A 44 -13.74 16.97 0.10
C ASN A 44 -13.45 15.72 -0.73
N TRP A 45 -13.60 15.86 -2.05
CA TRP A 45 -13.19 14.83 -3.00
C TRP A 45 -11.73 15.03 -3.42
N SER A 46 -11.00 13.93 -3.53
CA SER A 46 -9.63 13.89 -4.03
C SER A 46 -9.41 12.68 -4.93
N ALA A 47 -8.64 12.85 -6.01
CA ALA A 47 -8.22 11.74 -6.85
C ALA A 47 -7.05 11.00 -6.17
N VAL A 48 -7.15 9.68 -6.06
CA VAL A 48 -6.24 8.85 -5.24
C VAL A 48 -5.45 7.81 -6.04
N ALA A 49 -5.89 7.49 -7.26
CA ALA A 49 -5.21 6.54 -8.16
C ALA A 49 -5.54 6.85 -9.63
N PHE A 50 -4.61 6.53 -10.52
CA PHE A 50 -4.76 6.68 -11.96
C PHE A 50 -3.93 5.63 -12.68
N GLY A 51 -4.50 4.95 -13.68
CA GLY A 51 -3.80 3.93 -14.45
C GLY A 51 -4.68 2.80 -14.93
N SER A 52 -4.03 1.72 -15.36
CA SER A 52 -4.71 0.48 -15.75
C SER A 52 -5.43 -0.15 -14.55
N TYR A 53 -6.26 -1.16 -14.81
CA TYR A 53 -6.90 -1.93 -13.74
C TYR A 53 -5.89 -2.48 -12.71
N ALA A 54 -4.74 -3.00 -13.18
CA ALA A 54 -3.69 -3.50 -12.31
C ALA A 54 -3.09 -2.41 -11.43
N ASP A 55 -2.85 -1.21 -11.97
CA ASP A 55 -2.28 -0.09 -11.24
C ASP A 55 -3.21 0.41 -10.13
N VAL A 56 -4.48 0.60 -10.46
CA VAL A 56 -5.46 1.07 -9.46
C VAL A 56 -5.75 0.01 -8.42
N MET A 57 -5.77 -1.28 -8.78
CA MET A 57 -5.91 -2.38 -7.82
C MET A 57 -4.72 -2.47 -6.87
N ARG A 58 -3.49 -2.29 -7.37
CA ARG A 58 -2.27 -2.22 -6.54
C ARG A 58 -2.39 -1.11 -5.49
N ARG A 59 -2.83 0.08 -5.92
CA ARG A 59 -3.09 1.23 -5.05
C ARG A 59 -4.17 0.95 -4.01
N ILE A 60 -5.27 0.31 -4.42
CA ILE A 60 -6.37 -0.10 -3.53
C ILE A 60 -5.86 -1.05 -2.44
N PHE A 61 -5.13 -2.10 -2.81
CA PHE A 61 -4.59 -3.07 -1.87
C PHE A 61 -3.57 -2.44 -0.91
N GLY A 62 -2.68 -1.59 -1.43
CA GLY A 62 -1.75 -0.81 -0.59
C GLY A 62 -2.48 0.03 0.46
N ARG A 63 -3.55 0.74 0.06
CA ARG A 63 -4.34 1.57 0.97
C ARG A 63 -5.26 0.77 1.90
N ALA A 64 -5.63 -0.45 1.52
CA ALA A 64 -6.44 -1.33 2.36
C ALA A 64 -5.71 -1.70 3.67
N THR A 65 -4.37 -1.70 3.67
CA THR A 65 -3.56 -1.96 4.88
C THR A 65 -3.85 -0.96 6.01
N SER A 66 -4.11 0.31 5.66
CA SER A 66 -4.46 1.38 6.62
C SER A 66 -5.78 1.13 7.35
N CYS A 67 -6.63 0.21 6.86
CA CYS A 67 -7.84 -0.21 7.55
C CYS A 67 -7.54 -1.05 8.80
N GLU A 68 -6.50 -1.90 8.78
CA GLU A 68 -6.15 -2.74 9.95
C GLU A 68 -5.59 -1.91 11.10
N GLY A 69 -4.72 -0.93 10.79
CA GLY A 69 -4.15 -0.01 11.78
C GLY A 69 -5.12 1.05 12.28
N GLY A 70 -6.34 1.13 11.72
CA GLY A 70 -7.36 2.11 12.12
C GLY A 70 -7.13 3.53 11.58
N SER A 71 -6.12 3.75 10.75
CA SER A 71 -5.85 5.06 10.12
C SER A 71 -6.85 5.40 9.01
N LEU A 72 -7.56 4.40 8.45
CA LEU A 72 -8.65 4.60 7.50
C LEU A 72 -9.96 4.05 8.06
N ARG A 73 -10.95 4.92 8.21
CA ARG A 73 -12.23 4.60 8.86
C ARG A 73 -13.40 5.17 8.06
N SER A 74 -14.60 4.74 8.40
CA SER A 74 -15.85 5.35 7.94
C SER A 74 -16.46 6.18 9.07
N LYS A 75 -17.49 6.98 8.75
CA LYS A 75 -18.30 7.65 9.79
C LYS A 75 -18.92 6.67 10.79
N ALA A 76 -19.18 5.42 10.36
CA ALA A 76 -19.75 4.37 11.20
C ALA A 76 -18.69 3.57 12.00
N GLY A 77 -17.40 3.90 11.86
CA GLY A 77 -16.32 3.22 12.57
C GLY A 77 -15.32 2.51 11.63
N SER A 78 -14.60 1.54 12.17
CA SER A 78 -13.47 0.89 11.49
C SER A 78 -13.91 0.13 10.23
N ILE A 79 -13.13 0.27 9.16
CA ILE A 79 -13.31 -0.47 7.92
C ILE A 79 -12.43 -1.72 7.97
N LYS A 80 -12.86 -2.82 7.37
CA LYS A 80 -12.01 -3.99 7.15
C LYS A 80 -11.40 -3.95 5.73
N PRO A 81 -10.12 -4.31 5.53
CA PRO A 81 -9.46 -4.32 4.22
C PRO A 81 -10.27 -5.05 3.15
N GLU A 82 -10.77 -6.25 3.44
CA GLU A 82 -11.58 -7.06 2.53
C GLU A 82 -12.87 -6.34 2.09
N ASN A 83 -13.48 -5.56 2.98
CA ASN A 83 -14.66 -4.76 2.68
C ASN A 83 -14.31 -3.50 1.89
N TYR A 84 -13.17 -2.88 2.19
CA TYR A 84 -12.64 -1.76 1.42
C TYR A 84 -12.36 -2.16 -0.03
N ILE A 85 -11.63 -3.26 -0.23
CA ILE A 85 -11.33 -3.84 -1.56
C ILE A 85 -12.62 -4.19 -2.29
N ALA A 86 -13.53 -4.93 -1.66
CA ALA A 86 -14.80 -5.31 -2.27
C ALA A 86 -15.69 -4.10 -2.60
N SER A 87 -15.59 -3.00 -1.85
CA SER A 87 -16.29 -1.76 -2.20
C SER A 87 -15.71 -1.11 -3.46
N TRP A 88 -14.39 -1.09 -3.61
CA TRP A 88 -13.74 -0.58 -4.82
C TRP A 88 -13.99 -1.44 -6.05
N GLN A 89 -14.00 -2.77 -5.92
CA GLN A 89 -14.34 -3.67 -7.02
C GLN A 89 -15.76 -3.40 -7.56
N ARG A 90 -16.71 -3.00 -6.71
CA ARG A 90 -18.05 -2.59 -7.14
C ARG A 90 -18.05 -1.28 -7.93
N GLU A 91 -17.28 -0.29 -7.47
CA GLU A 91 -17.11 0.98 -8.20
C GLU A 91 -16.44 0.74 -9.57
N LEU A 92 -15.42 -0.11 -9.62
CA LEU A 92 -14.70 -0.47 -10.84
C LEU A 92 -15.52 -1.28 -11.84
N ALA A 93 -16.56 -1.99 -11.38
CA ALA A 93 -17.46 -2.73 -12.26
C ALA A 93 -18.39 -1.82 -13.06
N ARG A 94 -18.70 -0.63 -12.52
CA ARG A 94 -19.63 0.35 -13.10
C ARG A 94 -19.10 1.78 -12.95
N PRO A 95 -17.91 2.08 -13.52
CA PRO A 95 -17.30 3.39 -13.38
C PRO A 95 -18.09 4.44 -14.18
N PHE A 96 -17.88 5.71 -13.85
CA PHE A 96 -18.36 6.82 -14.65
C PHE A 96 -17.45 7.04 -15.87
N MET A 97 -18.00 7.50 -16.98
CA MET A 97 -17.20 7.85 -18.16
C MET A 97 -16.27 9.02 -17.83
N LEU A 98 -14.97 8.86 -18.04
CA LEU A 98 -13.98 9.91 -17.87
C LEU A 98 -13.81 10.65 -19.19
N ALA A 99 -14.36 11.87 -19.29
CA ALA A 99 -14.37 12.64 -20.53
C ALA A 99 -12.96 13.12 -20.91
N ASP A 100 -12.70 13.22 -22.21
CA ASP A 100 -11.46 13.86 -22.67
C ASP A 100 -11.48 15.35 -22.35
N ARG A 101 -10.32 15.89 -22.00
CA ARG A 101 -10.16 17.30 -21.65
C ARG A 101 -8.71 17.76 -21.80
N PRO A 102 -8.49 19.05 -22.10
CA PRO A 102 -7.18 19.64 -22.00
C PRO A 102 -6.73 19.71 -20.53
N ILE A 103 -5.44 19.47 -20.31
CA ILE A 103 -4.75 19.60 -19.02
C ILE A 103 -3.53 20.46 -19.27
N GLU A 104 -3.44 21.58 -18.57
CA GLU A 104 -2.25 22.42 -18.56
C GLU A 104 -1.29 21.91 -17.48
N LEU A 105 -0.09 21.52 -17.90
CA LEU A 105 1.02 21.23 -17.01
C LEU A 105 1.87 22.49 -16.86
N SER A 106 1.79 23.12 -15.69
CA SER A 106 2.60 24.28 -15.30
C SER A 106 3.65 23.90 -14.26
N LEU A 107 4.88 24.36 -14.52
CA LEU A 107 5.99 24.34 -13.56
C LEU A 107 5.90 25.61 -12.70
N SER A 108 5.78 25.45 -11.38
CA SER A 108 5.86 26.61 -10.48
C SER A 108 6.25 26.23 -9.05
N GLN A 109 6.57 27.25 -8.24
CA GLN A 109 6.89 27.10 -6.82
C GLN A 109 5.69 26.70 -5.95
N SER A 110 4.46 26.76 -6.47
CA SER A 110 3.27 26.44 -5.68
C SER A 110 3.19 24.94 -5.38
N PHE A 111 2.91 24.59 -4.13
CA PHE A 111 2.59 23.20 -3.76
C PHE A 111 1.35 22.68 -4.51
N TYR A 112 0.44 23.55 -4.94
CA TYR A 112 -0.77 23.19 -5.68
C TYR A 112 -0.60 23.21 -7.20
N ALA A 113 0.62 23.50 -7.70
CA ALA A 113 0.92 23.41 -9.12
C ALA A 113 0.70 21.99 -9.65
N THR A 114 0.44 21.85 -10.94
CA THR A 114 0.43 20.52 -11.57
C THR A 114 1.80 19.86 -11.50
N VAL A 115 2.88 20.66 -11.60
CA VAL A 115 4.27 20.22 -11.44
C VAL A 115 5.02 21.19 -10.53
N PRO A 116 5.23 20.86 -9.25
CA PRO A 116 6.05 21.68 -8.35
C PRO A 116 7.53 21.68 -8.78
N GLU A 117 8.18 22.84 -8.77
CA GLU A 117 9.61 22.99 -9.11
C GLU A 117 10.51 22.05 -8.30
N THR A 118 10.19 21.85 -7.02
CA THR A 118 10.95 20.97 -6.12
C THR A 118 10.93 19.50 -6.52
N GLN A 119 9.95 19.08 -7.32
CA GLN A 119 9.78 17.70 -7.80
C GLN A 119 10.07 17.57 -9.30
N PHE A 120 10.48 18.65 -9.97
CA PHE A 120 10.67 18.65 -11.42
C PHE A 120 11.79 17.72 -11.89
N ALA A 121 12.87 17.56 -11.10
CA ALA A 121 13.95 16.63 -11.43
C ALA A 121 13.44 15.19 -11.56
N ASP A 122 12.57 14.75 -10.63
CA ASP A 122 11.97 13.42 -10.66
C ASP A 122 10.98 13.27 -11.82
N VAL A 123 10.18 14.31 -12.09
CA VAL A 123 9.27 14.36 -13.24
C VAL A 123 10.03 14.24 -14.56
N ARG A 124 11.11 15.01 -14.74
CA ARG A 124 11.97 14.94 -15.92
C ARG A 124 12.59 13.56 -16.07
N ALA A 125 13.12 12.98 -14.99
CA ALA A 125 13.69 11.63 -15.03
C ALA A 125 12.64 10.57 -15.40
N SER A 126 11.40 10.70 -14.93
CA SER A 126 10.30 9.80 -15.29
C SER A 126 9.92 9.94 -16.78
N LEU A 127 9.75 11.18 -17.25
CA LEU A 127 9.42 11.48 -18.65
C LEU A 127 10.49 10.98 -19.62
N VAL A 128 11.78 11.23 -19.33
CA VAL A 128 12.90 10.75 -20.16
C VAL A 128 12.91 9.22 -20.22
N ARG A 129 12.72 8.54 -19.08
CA ARG A 129 12.66 7.07 -19.03
C ARG A 129 11.49 6.51 -19.84
N ALA A 130 10.38 7.23 -19.89
CA ALA A 130 9.20 6.90 -20.68
C ALA A 130 9.30 7.32 -22.16
N GLY A 131 10.41 7.96 -22.59
CA GLY A 131 10.64 8.37 -23.98
C GLY A 131 10.07 9.75 -24.34
N PHE A 132 9.67 10.57 -23.36
CA PHE A 132 9.08 11.89 -23.54
C PHE A 132 10.07 13.05 -23.29
N GLU A 133 11.34 12.87 -23.65
CA GLU A 133 12.40 13.87 -23.41
C GLU A 133 12.06 15.24 -24.00
N ALA A 134 11.60 15.29 -25.26
CA ALA A 134 11.20 16.55 -25.90
C ALA A 134 10.06 17.28 -25.14
N ARG A 135 9.12 16.53 -24.56
CA ARG A 135 8.03 17.10 -23.76
C ARG A 135 8.51 17.58 -22.40
N ALA A 136 9.51 16.94 -21.81
CA ALA A 136 10.11 17.39 -20.57
C ALA A 136 10.85 18.73 -20.77
N GLU A 137 11.53 18.92 -21.90
CA GLU A 137 12.15 20.21 -22.24
C GLU A 137 11.10 21.29 -22.54
N GLU A 138 10.00 20.94 -23.21
CA GLU A 138 8.86 21.86 -23.43
C GLU A 138 8.26 22.35 -22.10
N LEU A 139 8.06 21.43 -21.14
CA LEU A 139 7.61 21.74 -19.79
C LEU A 139 8.66 22.54 -18.97
N ALA A 140 9.96 22.34 -19.22
CA ALA A 140 11.01 23.15 -18.58
C ALA A 140 10.98 24.61 -19.08
N ALA A 141 10.64 24.80 -20.35
CA ALA A 141 10.60 26.11 -20.99
C ALA A 141 9.32 26.92 -20.66
N GLY A 142 8.27 26.27 -20.15
CA GLY A 142 7.01 26.93 -19.81
C GLY A 142 5.87 25.96 -19.49
N ASN A 143 4.66 26.27 -19.96
CA ASN A 143 3.52 25.40 -19.79
C ASN A 143 3.41 24.40 -20.94
N LEU A 144 3.05 23.16 -20.62
CA LEU A 144 2.77 22.10 -21.59
C LEU A 144 1.27 21.76 -21.56
N ASN A 145 0.58 21.98 -22.67
CA ASN A 145 -0.83 21.59 -22.82
C ASN A 145 -0.94 20.19 -23.42
N VAL A 146 -1.65 19.30 -22.73
CA VAL A 146 -1.88 17.92 -23.15
C VAL A 146 -3.36 17.58 -23.07
N PHE A 147 -3.78 16.52 -23.74
CA PHE A 147 -5.15 15.99 -23.65
C PHE A 147 -5.16 14.68 -22.86
N LEU A 148 -6.13 14.53 -21.97
CA LEU A 148 -6.24 13.38 -21.07
C LEU A 148 -6.19 12.04 -21.81
N HIS A 149 -6.90 11.93 -22.94
CA HIS A 149 -6.96 10.68 -23.70
C HIS A 149 -5.75 10.52 -24.63
N ALA A 150 -5.37 11.59 -25.35
CA ALA A 150 -4.33 11.52 -26.37
C ALA A 150 -2.91 11.36 -25.79
N ASP A 151 -2.65 12.00 -24.65
CA ASP A 151 -1.34 12.02 -23.99
C ASP A 151 -1.32 11.13 -22.74
N ILE A 152 -2.16 10.09 -22.70
CA ILE A 152 -2.35 9.28 -21.49
C ILE A 152 -1.05 8.65 -20.97
N GLU A 153 -0.20 8.14 -21.86
CA GLU A 153 1.06 7.51 -21.46
C GLU A 153 2.02 8.51 -20.80
N LEU A 154 2.04 9.75 -21.29
CA LEU A 154 2.78 10.85 -20.66
C LEU A 154 2.21 11.13 -19.27
N LEU A 155 0.88 11.27 -19.16
CA LEU A 155 0.22 11.55 -17.88
C LEU A 155 0.41 10.42 -16.86
N LEU A 156 0.39 9.16 -17.28
CA LEU A 156 0.64 8.01 -16.40
C LEU A 156 2.09 7.96 -15.92
N SER A 157 3.05 8.39 -16.74
CA SER A 157 4.46 8.49 -16.31
C SER A 157 4.69 9.50 -15.18
N ILE A 158 3.83 10.53 -15.09
CA ILE A 158 3.94 11.58 -14.06
C ILE A 158 3.02 11.28 -12.86
N PHE A 159 1.76 10.92 -13.13
CA PHE A 159 0.67 10.88 -12.15
C PHE A 159 0.08 9.48 -11.90
N GLY A 160 0.57 8.46 -12.63
CA GLY A 160 0.18 7.07 -12.44
C GLY A 160 0.71 6.48 -11.13
N ASN A 161 0.43 5.20 -10.87
CA ASN A 161 0.82 4.56 -9.61
C ASN A 161 2.32 4.62 -9.30
N ASP A 162 3.17 4.57 -10.33
CA ASP A 162 4.63 4.58 -10.22
C ASP A 162 5.23 5.95 -10.59
N GLY A 163 4.37 6.97 -10.81
CA GLY A 163 4.78 8.33 -11.13
C GLY A 163 5.19 9.13 -9.89
N PRO A 164 6.04 10.16 -10.06
CA PRO A 164 6.54 10.97 -8.94
C PRO A 164 5.46 11.87 -8.31
N LEU A 165 4.36 12.15 -9.01
CA LEU A 165 3.32 13.06 -8.54
C LEU A 165 1.98 12.37 -8.33
N SER A 166 1.16 12.93 -7.43
CA SER A 166 -0.20 12.41 -7.19
C SER A 166 -1.23 13.00 -8.16
N VAL A 167 -2.15 12.16 -8.63
CA VAL A 167 -3.17 12.54 -9.63
C VAL A 167 -4.15 13.65 -9.20
N TRP A 168 -4.38 13.89 -7.90
CA TRP A 168 -5.27 14.98 -7.44
C TRP A 168 -4.87 16.37 -7.97
N ARG A 169 -3.63 16.52 -8.43
CA ARG A 169 -3.10 17.71 -9.09
C ARG A 169 -3.79 17.99 -10.43
N ILE A 170 -4.18 16.96 -11.18
CA ILE A 170 -4.69 17.09 -12.54
C ILE A 170 -6.12 16.56 -12.73
N LEU A 171 -6.66 15.77 -11.78
CA LEU A 171 -8.04 15.29 -11.83
C LEU A 171 -8.80 15.63 -10.56
N LYS A 172 -10.04 16.06 -10.74
CA LYS A 172 -11.05 16.31 -9.70
C LYS A 172 -12.26 15.41 -9.94
N GLU A 173 -13.05 15.17 -8.91
CA GLU A 173 -14.21 14.28 -9.03
C GLU A 173 -15.22 14.77 -10.08
N TYR A 174 -15.39 16.07 -10.25
CA TYR A 174 -16.28 16.63 -11.28
C TYR A 174 -15.77 16.43 -12.72
N ASP A 175 -14.52 15.97 -12.91
CA ASP A 175 -14.03 15.53 -14.23
C ASP A 175 -14.61 14.15 -14.61
N SER A 176 -15.18 13.41 -13.65
CA SER A 176 -16.01 12.26 -13.97
C SER A 176 -17.33 12.72 -14.58
N GLY A 177 -17.70 12.12 -15.72
CA GLY A 177 -19.00 12.35 -16.32
C GLY A 177 -20.14 11.84 -15.44
N THR A 178 -21.38 12.08 -15.87
CA THR A 178 -22.58 11.61 -15.15
C THR A 178 -23.06 10.24 -15.62
N VAL A 179 -22.49 9.73 -16.71
CA VAL A 179 -22.88 8.46 -17.34
C VAL A 179 -22.03 7.33 -16.75
N GLN A 180 -22.68 6.33 -16.17
CA GLN A 180 -22.02 5.07 -15.81
C GLN A 180 -21.90 4.17 -17.05
N ILE A 181 -20.76 3.51 -17.15
CA ILE A 181 -20.47 2.54 -18.20
C ILE A 181 -20.21 1.17 -17.57
N ASP A 182 -20.57 0.11 -18.29
CA ASP A 182 -20.25 -1.25 -17.86
C ASP A 182 -18.86 -1.62 -18.40
N VAL A 183 -17.94 -1.91 -17.50
CA VAL A 183 -16.58 -2.31 -17.84
C VAL A 183 -16.38 -3.76 -17.39
N PRO A 184 -15.81 -4.64 -18.24
CA PRO A 184 -15.58 -6.02 -17.86
C PRO A 184 -14.54 -6.08 -16.72
N VAL A 185 -15.03 -6.31 -15.49
CA VAL A 185 -14.17 -6.63 -14.35
C VAL A 185 -14.03 -8.14 -14.17
N PRO A 186 -12.86 -8.62 -13.73
CA PRO A 186 -12.66 -10.03 -13.43
C PRO A 186 -13.69 -10.55 -12.41
N ARG A 187 -14.33 -11.67 -12.73
CA ARG A 187 -15.35 -12.28 -11.86
C ARG A 187 -14.70 -13.23 -10.86
N ALA A 188 -15.30 -13.31 -9.67
CA ALA A 188 -14.82 -14.19 -8.62
C ALA A 188 -14.83 -15.67 -9.05
N LEU A 189 -13.72 -16.37 -8.81
CA LEU A 189 -13.60 -17.80 -9.09
C LEU A 189 -14.00 -18.62 -7.86
N LYS A 190 -14.75 -19.71 -8.06
CA LYS A 190 -15.25 -20.56 -6.96
C LYS A 190 -14.11 -21.19 -6.15
N ALA A 191 -13.03 -21.57 -6.85
CA ALA A 191 -11.85 -22.24 -6.31
C ALA A 191 -10.78 -21.26 -5.80
N ALA A 192 -11.11 -19.99 -5.57
CA ALA A 192 -10.09 -18.98 -5.23
C ALA A 192 -9.27 -19.34 -3.99
N MET A 193 -9.92 -19.94 -2.98
CA MET A 193 -9.26 -20.34 -1.75
C MET A 193 -8.30 -21.51 -1.90
N ASP A 194 -8.36 -22.27 -3.00
CA ASP A 194 -7.43 -23.39 -3.24
C ASP A 194 -5.99 -22.87 -3.49
N ARG A 195 -5.85 -21.56 -3.77
CA ARG A 195 -4.57 -20.85 -3.88
C ARG A 195 -4.03 -20.34 -2.55
N MET A 196 -4.76 -20.51 -1.44
CA MET A 196 -4.32 -20.04 -0.13
C MET A 196 -3.05 -20.81 0.29
N PRO A 197 -1.91 -20.13 0.48
CA PRO A 197 -0.72 -20.80 0.97
C PRO A 197 -0.94 -21.26 2.41
N GLU A 198 -0.23 -22.31 2.82
CA GLU A 198 -0.20 -22.72 4.23
C GLU A 198 0.35 -21.56 5.09
N VAL A 199 -0.34 -21.25 6.18
CA VAL A 199 0.08 -20.20 7.13
C VAL A 199 0.43 -20.86 8.45
N ARG A 200 1.69 -20.73 8.85
CA ARG A 200 2.17 -21.15 10.16
C ARG A 200 2.49 -19.91 10.98
N CYS A 201 2.06 -19.91 12.24
CA CYS A 201 2.07 -18.71 13.07
C CYS A 201 2.28 -19.05 14.55
N HIS A 202 3.12 -18.26 15.23
CA HIS A 202 3.26 -18.25 16.68
C HIS A 202 3.21 -16.82 17.24
N ALA A 203 2.66 -16.68 18.44
CA ALA A 203 2.77 -15.46 19.23
C ALA A 203 4.12 -15.43 19.95
N ILE A 204 4.90 -14.37 19.72
CA ILE A 204 6.15 -14.13 20.47
C ILE A 204 5.79 -13.51 21.83
N ASP A 205 4.88 -12.54 21.81
CA ASP A 205 4.25 -11.88 22.95
C ASP A 205 2.80 -11.50 22.58
N ASP A 206 2.16 -10.67 23.39
CA ASP A 206 0.78 -10.22 23.18
C ASP A 206 0.57 -9.57 21.78
N GLU A 207 1.57 -8.84 21.29
CA GLU A 207 1.46 -8.01 20.09
C GLU A 207 2.16 -8.65 18.87
N ASN A 208 3.36 -9.20 19.07
CA ASN A 208 4.27 -9.64 18.04
C ASN A 208 3.96 -11.06 17.55
N ARG A 209 4.07 -11.25 16.24
CA ARG A 209 3.86 -12.55 15.58
C ARG A 209 5.10 -13.01 14.83
N LEU A 210 5.36 -14.31 14.90
CA LEU A 210 6.26 -15.02 14.00
C LEU A 210 5.41 -15.73 12.95
N VAL A 211 5.71 -15.54 11.67
CA VAL A 211 4.89 -16.06 10.56
C VAL A 211 5.77 -16.74 9.51
N ALA A 212 5.32 -17.87 8.99
CA ALA A 212 5.83 -18.49 7.78
C ALA A 212 4.65 -18.76 6.82
N ILE A 213 4.82 -18.40 5.55
CA ILE A 213 3.77 -18.54 4.51
C ILE A 213 4.30 -19.45 3.41
N GLY A 214 3.61 -20.57 3.17
CA GLY A 214 4.07 -21.61 2.27
C GLY A 214 5.45 -22.13 2.67
N SER A 215 6.37 -22.15 1.69
CA SER A 215 7.76 -22.56 1.86
C SER A 215 8.69 -21.44 2.35
N ALA A 216 8.19 -20.22 2.54
CA ALA A 216 9.02 -19.11 3.02
C ALA A 216 9.56 -19.39 4.44
N PRO A 217 10.77 -18.90 4.77
CA PRO A 217 11.30 -18.99 6.11
C PRO A 217 10.42 -18.22 7.10
N TRP A 218 10.54 -18.59 8.38
CA TRP A 218 9.93 -17.83 9.46
C TRP A 218 10.47 -16.40 9.48
N ARG A 219 9.57 -15.43 9.62
CA ARG A 219 9.92 -14.02 9.80
C ARG A 219 9.18 -13.42 10.98
N HIS A 220 9.83 -12.47 11.65
CA HIS A 220 9.13 -11.59 12.59
C HIS A 220 8.22 -10.66 11.79
N ALA A 221 6.91 -10.80 11.98
CA ALA A 221 5.90 -10.04 11.26
C ALA A 221 5.47 -8.78 12.01
N GLY A 222 6.11 -8.48 13.15
CA GLY A 222 5.75 -7.37 14.02
C GLY A 222 4.36 -7.55 14.64
N TRP A 223 3.73 -6.42 14.95
CA TRP A 223 2.36 -6.40 15.48
C TRP A 223 1.38 -7.06 14.52
N GLN A 224 0.32 -7.66 15.06
CA GLN A 224 -0.68 -8.37 14.27
C GLN A 224 -1.23 -7.56 13.08
N TYR A 225 -1.51 -6.27 13.25
CA TYR A 225 -2.05 -5.45 12.16
C TYR A 225 -1.02 -5.25 11.02
N ASN A 226 0.28 -5.19 11.35
CA ASN A 226 1.36 -5.12 10.36
C ASN A 226 1.46 -6.42 9.57
N ALA A 227 1.36 -7.57 10.26
CA ALA A 227 1.37 -8.88 9.63
C ALA A 227 0.22 -9.02 8.61
N VAL A 228 -1.00 -8.62 8.98
CA VAL A 228 -2.15 -8.62 8.07
C VAL A 228 -1.94 -7.63 6.93
N GLY A 229 -1.42 -6.43 7.20
CA GLY A 229 -1.08 -5.44 6.17
C GLY A 229 -0.13 -5.99 5.11
N SER A 230 0.98 -6.61 5.52
CA SER A 230 1.91 -7.32 4.63
C SER A 230 1.20 -8.42 3.83
N PHE A 231 0.38 -9.25 4.47
CA PHE A 231 -0.35 -10.32 3.78
C PHE A 231 -1.26 -9.76 2.68
N VAL A 232 -1.95 -8.64 2.94
CA VAL A 232 -2.81 -7.97 1.95
C VAL A 232 -2.02 -7.60 0.70
N THR A 233 -0.84 -7.00 0.84
CA THR A 233 -0.05 -6.50 -0.30
C THR A 233 0.82 -7.57 -0.96
N GLU A 234 1.45 -8.45 -0.18
CA GLU A 234 2.46 -9.40 -0.65
C GLU A 234 1.85 -10.72 -1.13
N VAL A 235 0.67 -11.10 -0.63
CA VAL A 235 0.05 -12.40 -0.92
C VAL A 235 -1.34 -12.23 -1.53
N ALA A 236 -2.22 -11.45 -0.88
CA ALA A 236 -3.60 -11.34 -1.33
C ALA A 236 -3.72 -10.59 -2.66
N TYR A 237 -2.98 -9.49 -2.87
CA TYR A 237 -2.98 -8.73 -4.12
C TYR A 237 -2.55 -9.59 -5.34
N PRO A 238 -1.36 -10.22 -5.38
CA PRO A 238 -0.95 -10.98 -6.57
C PRO A 238 -1.90 -12.15 -6.86
N ILE A 239 -2.37 -12.87 -5.84
CA ILE A 239 -3.33 -13.97 -6.04
C ILE A 239 -4.69 -13.43 -6.49
N GLU A 240 -5.19 -12.31 -5.97
CA GLU A 240 -6.46 -11.71 -6.41
C GLU A 240 -6.42 -11.32 -7.90
N MET A 241 -5.28 -10.82 -8.37
CA MET A 241 -5.10 -10.43 -9.79
C MET A 241 -5.14 -11.64 -10.74
N GLU A 242 -4.68 -12.81 -10.28
CA GLU A 242 -4.77 -14.07 -11.04
C GLU A 242 -6.12 -14.78 -10.85
N THR A 243 -6.64 -14.72 -9.64
CA THR A 243 -7.77 -15.52 -9.13
C THR A 243 -8.71 -14.62 -8.33
N PRO A 244 -9.59 -13.86 -9.02
CA PRO A 244 -10.45 -12.88 -8.36
C PRO A 244 -11.36 -13.51 -7.30
N GLY A 245 -11.64 -12.77 -6.23
CA GLY A 245 -12.45 -13.21 -5.10
C GLY A 245 -11.68 -13.91 -3.98
N PHE A 246 -10.36 -14.07 -4.11
CA PHE A 246 -9.47 -14.62 -3.09
C PHE A 246 -9.43 -13.74 -1.83
N ALA A 247 -9.14 -12.45 -2.00
CA ALA A 247 -8.88 -11.52 -0.90
C ALA A 247 -10.05 -11.44 0.10
N LYS A 248 -11.29 -11.50 -0.41
CA LYS A 248 -12.51 -11.43 0.40
C LYS A 248 -12.56 -12.50 1.50
N LYS A 249 -12.00 -13.68 1.25
CA LYS A 249 -11.99 -14.81 2.19
C LYS A 249 -10.64 -15.01 2.85
N ALA A 250 -9.54 -14.82 2.11
CA ALA A 250 -8.19 -15.05 2.59
C ALA A 250 -7.75 -14.07 3.67
N ILE A 251 -8.09 -12.78 3.55
CA ILE A 251 -7.69 -11.76 4.53
C ILE A 251 -8.31 -12.04 5.91
N PRO A 252 -9.64 -12.29 6.04
CA PRO A 252 -10.22 -12.73 7.31
C PRO A 252 -9.57 -14.00 7.88
N ALA A 253 -9.37 -15.03 7.04
CA ALA A 253 -8.79 -16.29 7.48
C ALA A 253 -7.37 -16.11 8.02
N PHE A 254 -6.54 -15.31 7.35
CA PHE A 254 -5.20 -14.97 7.82
C PHE A 254 -5.25 -14.19 9.14
N ARG A 255 -6.14 -13.19 9.24
CA ARG A 255 -6.33 -12.42 10.48
C ARG A 255 -6.71 -13.32 11.65
N ASP A 256 -7.62 -14.27 11.45
CA ASP A 256 -8.05 -15.20 12.48
C ASP A 256 -6.93 -16.16 12.89
N ALA A 257 -6.12 -16.63 11.94
CA ALA A 257 -4.91 -17.41 12.23
C ALA A 257 -3.91 -16.63 13.12
N MET A 258 -3.75 -15.33 12.88
CA MET A 258 -2.90 -14.47 13.72
C MET A 258 -3.48 -14.25 15.13
N ARG A 259 -4.81 -14.22 15.28
CA ARG A 259 -5.47 -14.09 16.59
C ARG A 259 -5.39 -15.39 17.40
N GLY A 260 -5.55 -16.52 16.73
CA GLY A 260 -5.49 -17.85 17.33
C GLY A 260 -4.08 -18.43 17.44
N ALA A 261 -3.05 -17.62 17.19
CA ALA A 261 -1.65 -18.05 17.24
C ALA A 261 -1.29 -18.56 18.63
N THR A 262 -0.76 -19.79 18.71
CA THR A 262 -0.25 -20.32 19.97
C THR A 262 1.07 -19.64 20.32
N SER A 263 1.35 -19.51 21.62
CA SER A 263 2.65 -19.02 22.10
C SER A 263 3.79 -19.83 21.50
N LEU A 264 4.88 -19.14 21.16
CA LEU A 264 6.08 -19.77 20.66
C LEU A 264 6.57 -20.79 21.70
N PRO A 265 6.79 -22.07 21.31
CA PRO A 265 7.22 -23.09 22.26
C PRO A 265 8.52 -22.68 22.97
N ALA A 266 8.58 -22.86 24.29
CA ALA A 266 9.78 -22.52 25.09
C ALA A 266 11.05 -23.24 24.59
N ALA A 267 10.90 -24.46 24.06
CA ALA A 267 11.99 -25.25 23.50
C ALA A 267 12.43 -24.79 22.09
N THR A 268 11.78 -23.78 21.50
CA THR A 268 12.19 -23.21 20.21
C THR A 268 13.61 -22.70 20.29
N ARG A 269 14.50 -23.21 19.45
CA ARG A 269 15.89 -22.75 19.41
C ARG A 269 16.00 -21.47 18.60
N ILE A 270 16.52 -20.42 19.21
CA ILE A 270 16.83 -19.14 18.57
C ILE A 270 18.32 -19.12 18.29
N THR A 271 18.69 -18.70 17.08
CA THR A 271 20.09 -18.47 16.69
C THR A 271 20.25 -17.00 16.36
N VAL A 272 21.22 -16.36 17.00
CA VAL A 272 21.58 -14.97 16.79
C VAL A 272 22.93 -14.91 16.09
N THR A 273 22.99 -14.15 15.02
CA THR A 273 24.24 -13.81 14.34
C THR A 273 24.57 -12.35 14.66
N ARG A 274 25.67 -12.14 15.39
CA ARG A 274 26.18 -10.82 15.71
C ARG A 274 26.71 -10.16 14.43
N ALA A 275 26.38 -8.89 14.22
CA ALA A 275 26.91 -8.13 13.09
C ALA A 275 28.45 -7.94 13.23
N PRO A 276 29.20 -7.88 12.12
CA PRO A 276 30.63 -7.55 12.15
C PRO A 276 30.89 -6.16 12.76
N GLU A 277 32.07 -5.97 13.36
CA GLU A 277 32.47 -4.67 13.91
C GLU A 277 32.45 -3.58 12.85
N GLY A 278 31.91 -2.40 13.20
CA GLY A 278 31.86 -1.23 12.32
C GLY A 278 30.70 -1.20 11.33
N GLU A 279 29.84 -2.22 11.26
CA GLU A 279 28.67 -2.21 10.36
C GLU A 279 27.44 -1.52 10.98
N ASP A 280 26.99 -1.99 12.14
CA ASP A 280 25.78 -1.50 12.81
C ASP A 280 25.96 -1.60 14.33
N GLU A 281 26.42 -0.51 14.94
CA GLU A 281 26.69 -0.42 16.37
C GLU A 281 25.46 -0.79 17.22
N TRP A 282 24.26 -0.50 16.74
CA TRP A 282 23.04 -0.84 17.46
C TRP A 282 22.79 -2.36 17.46
N ARG A 283 22.92 -3.03 16.31
CA ARG A 283 22.76 -4.49 16.23
C ARG A 283 23.82 -5.23 17.04
N ILE A 284 25.05 -4.75 16.97
CA ILE A 284 26.17 -5.28 17.75
C ILE A 284 25.84 -5.21 19.23
N ARG A 285 25.51 -4.01 19.73
CA ARG A 285 25.17 -3.79 21.14
C ARG A 285 23.99 -4.65 21.60
N ARG A 286 22.93 -4.79 20.79
CA ARG A 286 21.78 -5.64 21.14
C ARG A 286 22.13 -7.12 21.21
N ALA A 287 22.99 -7.61 20.31
CA ALA A 287 23.46 -8.99 20.37
C ALA A 287 24.35 -9.23 21.61
N ASP A 288 25.17 -8.25 22.00
CA ASP A 288 26.02 -8.30 23.19
C ASP A 288 25.18 -8.29 24.48
N GLU A 289 24.26 -7.33 24.62
CA GLU A 289 23.32 -7.24 25.75
C GLU A 289 22.51 -8.54 25.94
N LEU A 290 22.07 -9.14 24.83
CA LEU A 290 21.30 -10.39 24.86
C LEU A 290 22.17 -11.58 25.32
N ALA A 291 23.39 -11.70 24.82
CA ALA A 291 24.31 -12.77 25.22
C ALA A 291 24.70 -12.67 26.70
N GLN A 292 24.93 -11.45 27.20
CA GLN A 292 25.19 -11.18 28.62
C GLN A 292 23.98 -11.56 29.49
N ARG A 293 22.78 -11.12 29.11
CA ARG A 293 21.53 -11.45 29.84
C ARG A 293 21.29 -12.96 29.93
N LEU A 294 21.67 -13.72 28.90
CA LEU A 294 21.56 -15.17 28.84
C LEU A 294 22.72 -15.90 29.56
N GLY A 295 23.71 -15.17 30.11
CA GLY A 295 24.89 -15.75 30.74
C GLY A 295 25.82 -16.50 29.79
N ILE A 296 25.74 -16.21 28.48
CA ILE A 296 26.60 -16.82 27.46
C ILE A 296 28.02 -16.23 27.52
N VAL A 297 28.12 -14.95 27.88
CA VAL A 297 29.36 -14.20 28.11
C VAL A 297 29.24 -13.39 29.40
N SER A 298 30.37 -12.93 29.94
CA SER A 298 30.39 -12.11 31.16
C SER A 298 29.96 -10.66 30.87
N ASP A 299 29.54 -9.93 31.90
CA ASP A 299 29.21 -8.51 31.79
C ASP A 299 30.39 -7.70 31.22
N GLY A 300 30.16 -6.96 30.14
CA GLY A 300 31.17 -6.16 29.45
C GLY A 300 31.95 -6.90 28.37
N GLU A 301 31.75 -8.21 28.20
CA GLU A 301 32.31 -8.97 27.07
C GLU A 301 31.39 -8.92 25.84
N GLY A 302 32.00 -8.95 24.65
CA GLY A 302 31.27 -9.03 23.38
C GLY A 302 30.74 -10.44 23.13
N ALA A 303 29.57 -10.55 22.52
CA ALA A 303 28.98 -11.83 22.16
C ALA A 303 29.81 -12.57 21.08
N PRO A 304 29.75 -13.91 21.04
CA PRO A 304 30.28 -14.68 19.92
C PRO A 304 29.65 -14.25 18.58
N THR A 305 30.34 -14.50 17.46
CA THR A 305 29.80 -14.23 16.11
C THR A 305 28.43 -14.87 15.91
N THR A 306 28.24 -16.09 16.41
CA THR A 306 26.96 -16.80 16.39
C THR A 306 26.75 -17.51 17.72
N TYR A 307 25.55 -17.43 18.27
CA TYR A 307 25.15 -18.20 19.45
C TYR A 307 23.69 -18.62 19.37
N SER A 308 23.31 -19.63 20.16
CA SER A 308 21.94 -20.12 20.22
C SER A 308 21.48 -20.39 21.64
N PHE A 309 20.19 -20.21 21.88
CA PHE A 309 19.53 -20.43 23.17
C PHE A 309 18.09 -20.89 22.95
N ALA A 310 17.40 -21.38 23.98
CA ALA A 310 15.99 -21.73 23.91
C ALA A 310 15.13 -20.50 24.18
N PHE A 311 14.00 -20.32 23.49
CA PHE A 311 13.13 -19.16 23.69
C PHE A 311 12.68 -18.99 25.16
N GLY A 312 12.46 -20.11 25.86
CA GLY A 312 12.12 -20.12 27.28
C GLY A 312 13.18 -19.52 28.21
N ASP A 313 14.44 -19.39 27.75
CA ASP A 313 15.52 -18.76 28.52
C ASP A 313 15.36 -17.22 28.61
N LEU A 314 14.45 -16.63 27.82
CA LEU A 314 14.13 -15.20 27.86
C LEU A 314 13.00 -14.83 28.84
N CYS A 315 12.23 -15.84 29.29
CA CYS A 315 11.03 -15.69 30.11
C CYS A 315 11.35 -15.62 31.61
#